data_AF-A0A1X2GNK9-F1
#
_entry.id   AF-A0A1X2GNK9-F1
#
_cell.length_a   1.000
_cell.length_b   1.000
_cell.length_c   1.000
_cell.angle_alpha   90.00
_cell.angle_beta   90.00
_cell.angle_gamma   90.00
#
_symmetry.space_group_name_H-M   'P 1'
#
loop_
_entity.id
_entity.type
_entity.pdbx_description
1 polymer ?
#
loop_
_entity_poly.entity_id
_entity_poly.type
_entity_poly.pdbx_seq_one_letter_code
_entity_poly.pdbx_strand_id
1 'polypeptide(L)'
;MEFYFPPLLSSRVLAIQQSLTIDLNHPGQLMIDTCLRTFRMNLQWTKTSTNSLDAVLLNIYNSVLFCGRKAMILNKEIGSRSSHALCPPFMVKLAMQMVPCVLHSSPSTAPKHQIVWLTLYGFKMAYTKQKAQYHAAIQDLQTHLGSLKCRQQTSLLQAIASWEKEHRLIAC
;
A
#
# COMPACT_ATOMS: atom_id res chain seq x y z
N MET A 1 20.94 -24.37 -2.41
CA MET A 1 20.99 -22.95 -2.80
C MET A 1 20.43 -22.17 -1.63
N GLU A 2 21.29 -21.57 -0.83
CA GLU A 2 20.88 -20.80 0.35
C GLU A 2 20.28 -19.47 -0.11
N PHE A 3 19.03 -19.22 0.29
CA PHE A 3 18.31 -18.00 -0.02
C PHE A 3 18.81 -16.90 0.92
N TYR A 4 19.87 -16.19 0.52
CA TYR A 4 20.37 -15.03 1.24
C TYR A 4 19.33 -13.90 1.13
N PHE A 5 18.47 -13.77 2.15
CA PHE A 5 17.72 -12.54 2.37
C PHE A 5 18.75 -11.47 2.80
N PRO A 6 18.94 -10.38 2.04
CA PRO A 6 19.71 -9.27 2.56
C PRO A 6 18.96 -8.73 3.79
N PRO A 7 19.64 -8.58 4.93
CA PRO A 7 18.99 -8.08 6.14
C PRO A 7 18.44 -6.68 5.87
N LEU A 8 17.11 -6.55 5.79
CA LEU A 8 16.41 -5.27 5.68
C LEU A 8 16.43 -4.46 6.98
N LEU A 9 17.36 -4.75 7.88
CA LEU A 9 17.63 -4.00 9.10
C LEU A 9 19.09 -3.56 9.15
N SER A 10 19.61 -3.02 8.04
CA SER A 10 20.72 -2.08 8.17
C SER A 10 20.19 -0.76 8.72
N SER A 11 20.95 -0.16 9.63
CA SER A 11 20.73 1.05 10.43
C SER A 11 20.13 2.29 9.72
N ARG A 12 19.87 2.25 8.41
CA ARG A 12 19.18 3.30 7.65
C ARG A 12 17.68 3.37 7.92
N VAL A 13 17.04 2.29 8.36
CA VAL A 13 15.61 2.32 8.75
C VAL A 13 15.39 3.13 10.04
N LEU A 14 16.40 3.19 10.92
CA LEU A 14 16.41 4.05 12.12
C LEU A 14 16.81 5.51 11.82
N ALA A 15 17.40 5.79 10.65
CA ALA A 15 17.90 7.11 10.29
C ALA A 15 16.90 7.98 9.49
N ILE A 16 15.68 7.50 9.23
CA ILE A 16 14.57 8.34 8.73
C ILE A 16 13.77 8.85 9.94
N GLN A 17 14.49 9.36 10.94
CA GLN A 17 13.99 10.35 11.90
C GLN A 17 14.42 11.76 11.45
N GLN A 18 14.47 12.00 10.13
CA GLN A 18 14.35 13.37 9.65
C GLN A 18 13.00 13.86 10.18
N SER A 19 13.03 14.91 11.02
CA SER A 19 11.81 15.58 11.42
C SER A 19 11.15 16.08 10.14
N LEU A 20 10.22 15.29 9.59
CA LEU A 20 9.26 15.82 8.66
C LEU A 20 8.59 16.94 9.46
N THR A 21 8.91 18.19 9.13
CA THR A 21 8.05 19.32 9.43
C THR A 21 6.76 19.01 8.68
N ILE A 22 5.85 18.34 9.39
CA ILE A 22 4.53 18.01 8.87
C ILE A 22 3.86 19.35 8.63
N ASP A 23 3.71 19.72 7.36
CA ASP A 23 2.92 20.87 6.97
C ASP A 23 1.45 20.57 7.29
N LEU A 24 1.03 21.03 8.47
CA LEU A 24 -0.34 20.85 8.96
C LEU A 24 -1.34 21.73 8.20
N ASN A 25 -0.88 22.64 7.33
CA ASN A 25 -1.78 23.43 6.49
C ASN A 25 -2.41 22.56 5.38
N HIS A 26 -1.67 21.54 4.90
CA HIS A 26 -2.10 20.67 3.80
C HIS A 26 -1.84 19.17 4.08
N PRO A 27 -2.41 18.60 5.17
CA PRO A 27 -2.12 17.23 5.61
C PRO A 27 -2.52 16.17 4.58
N GLY A 28 -3.56 16.44 3.79
CA GLY A 28 -3.99 15.55 2.71
C GLY A 28 -2.98 15.48 1.57
N GLN A 29 -2.44 16.62 1.14
CA GLN A 29 -1.43 16.68 0.07
C GLN A 29 -0.13 15.99 0.50
N LEU A 30 0.32 16.26 1.73
CA LEU A 30 1.47 15.59 2.32
C LEU A 30 1.32 14.06 2.30
N MET A 31 0.12 13.56 2.63
CA MET A 31 -0.15 12.12 2.65
C MET A 31 -0.09 11.52 1.24
N ILE A 32 -0.67 12.20 0.24
CA ILE A 32 -0.61 11.79 -1.17
C ILE A 32 0.84 11.72 -1.64
N ASP A 33 1.61 12.81 -1.45
CA ASP A 33 3.00 12.89 -1.90
C ASP A 33 3.88 11.83 -1.21
N THR A 34 3.66 11.60 0.08
CA THR A 34 4.39 10.55 0.80
C THR A 34 4.02 9.16 0.30
N CYS A 35 2.75 8.89 0.01
CA CYS A 35 2.32 7.61 -0.56
C CYS A 35 2.89 7.40 -1.96
N LEU A 36 2.90 8.43 -2.81
CA LEU A 36 3.49 8.37 -4.15
C LEU A 36 5.00 8.12 -4.10
N ARG A 37 5.72 8.82 -3.22
CA ARG A 37 7.15 8.61 -3.01
C ARG A 37 7.43 7.19 -2.51
N THR A 38 6.66 6.73 -1.51
CA THR A 38 6.77 5.37 -0.96
C THR A 38 6.52 4.32 -2.05
N PHE A 39 5.50 4.52 -2.86
CA PHE A 39 5.17 3.63 -3.97
C PHE A 39 6.34 3.57 -4.97
N ARG A 40 6.84 4.72 -5.43
CA ARG A 40 7.95 4.79 -6.40
C ARG A 40 9.24 4.15 -5.89
N MET A 41 9.56 4.32 -4.60
CA MET A 41 10.73 3.70 -3.98
C MET A 41 10.60 2.18 -3.92
N ASN A 42 9.41 1.67 -3.59
CA ASN A 42 9.14 0.24 -3.49
C ASN A 42 8.90 -0.43 -4.84
N LEU A 43 8.52 0.33 -5.88
CA LEU A 43 8.27 -0.22 -7.21
C LEU A 43 9.56 -0.56 -7.97
N GLN A 44 10.74 -0.13 -7.52
CA GLN A 44 12.01 -0.36 -8.23
C GLN A 44 12.34 -1.84 -8.49
N TRP A 45 11.67 -2.76 -7.81
CA TRP A 45 11.83 -4.21 -7.97
C TRP A 45 11.02 -4.84 -9.13
N THR A 46 10.16 -4.09 -9.82
CA THR A 46 9.34 -4.62 -10.94
C THR A 46 10.02 -4.55 -12.32
N LYS A 47 11.14 -3.83 -12.45
CA LYS A 47 11.79 -3.57 -13.75
C LYS A 47 12.75 -4.66 -14.25
N THR A 48 12.89 -5.78 -13.55
CA THR A 48 13.66 -6.91 -14.09
C THR A 48 12.83 -7.63 -15.15
N SER A 49 13.31 -7.63 -16.40
CA SER A 49 12.65 -8.17 -17.61
C SER A 49 12.33 -9.68 -17.56
N THR A 50 12.68 -10.36 -16.47
CA THR A 50 12.53 -11.81 -16.26
C THR A 50 11.41 -12.19 -15.30
N ASN A 51 10.71 -11.24 -14.68
CA ASN A 51 9.67 -11.57 -13.70
C ASN A 51 8.39 -12.06 -14.39
N SER A 52 7.78 -13.11 -13.84
CA SER A 52 6.43 -13.54 -14.24
C SER A 52 5.40 -12.44 -13.96
N LEU A 53 4.27 -12.46 -14.67
CA LEU A 53 3.18 -11.51 -14.44
C LEU A 53 2.72 -11.54 -12.97
N ASP A 54 2.60 -12.74 -12.37
CA ASP A 54 2.21 -12.90 -10.96
C ASP A 54 3.22 -12.24 -10.01
N ALA A 55 4.52 -12.34 -10.29
CA ALA A 55 5.56 -11.66 -9.49
C ALA A 55 5.47 -10.13 -9.61
N VAL A 56 5.19 -9.62 -10.81
CA VAL A 56 4.96 -8.18 -11.03
C VAL A 56 3.74 -7.69 -10.24
N LEU A 57 2.62 -8.42 -10.32
CA LEU A 57 1.38 -8.08 -9.63
C LEU A 57 1.55 -8.15 -8.10
N LEU A 58 2.29 -9.14 -7.59
CA LEU A 58 2.63 -9.25 -6.18
C LEU A 58 3.50 -8.08 -5.71
N ASN A 59 4.49 -7.66 -6.51
CA ASN A 59 5.32 -6.50 -6.19
C ASN A 59 4.52 -5.19 -6.17
N ILE A 60 3.55 -5.03 -7.08
CA ILE A 60 2.60 -3.91 -7.07
C ILE A 60 1.77 -3.94 -5.78
N TYR A 61 1.19 -5.09 -5.44
CA TYR A 61 0.41 -5.27 -4.21
C TYR A 61 1.23 -4.92 -2.97
N ASN A 62 2.46 -5.44 -2.85
CA ASN A 62 3.35 -5.16 -1.74
C ASN A 62 3.66 -3.66 -1.62
N SER A 63 3.97 -3.02 -2.75
CA SER A 63 4.25 -1.58 -2.79
C SER A 63 3.05 -0.76 -2.31
N VAL A 64 1.83 -1.12 -2.74
CA VAL A 64 0.60 -0.45 -2.29
C VAL A 64 0.30 -0.73 -0.82
N LEU A 65 0.52 -1.96 -0.35
CA LEU A 65 0.35 -2.31 1.06
C LEU A 65 1.26 -1.45 1.96
N PHE A 66 2.51 -1.21 1.53
CA PHE A 66 3.42 -0.29 2.22
C PHE A 66 2.90 1.16 2.21
N CYS A 67 2.34 1.65 1.10
CA CYS A 67 1.71 2.97 1.05
C CYS A 67 0.56 3.08 2.05
N GLY A 68 -0.33 2.08 2.11
CA GLY A 68 -1.43 2.04 3.06
C GLY A 68 -0.95 2.10 4.52
N ARG A 69 0.08 1.33 4.87
CA ARG A 69 0.68 1.36 6.21
C ARG A 69 1.31 2.73 6.52
N LYS A 70 2.02 3.34 5.57
CA LYS A 70 2.62 4.66 5.75
C LYS A 70 1.55 5.75 5.91
N ALA A 71 0.46 5.67 5.16
CA ALA A 71 -0.69 6.54 5.31
C ALA A 71 -1.32 6.44 6.71
N MET A 72 -1.43 5.24 7.28
CA MET A 72 -1.94 5.05 8.64
C MET A 72 -1.04 5.70 9.69
N ILE A 73 0.28 5.51 9.58
CA ILE A 73 1.26 6.14 10.48
C ILE A 73 1.13 7.67 10.42
N LEU A 74 1.12 8.23 9.20
CA LEU A 74 0.93 9.68 9.01
C LEU A 74 -0.40 10.16 9.55
N ASN A 75 -1.50 9.41 9.36
CA ASN A 75 -2.81 9.83 9.87
C ASN A 75 -2.82 9.91 11.41
N LYS A 76 -2.14 8.96 12.07
CA LYS A 76 -1.96 8.97 13.52
C LYS A 76 -1.10 10.16 13.96
N GLU A 77 0.00 10.43 13.27
CA GLU A 77 0.88 11.58 13.56
C GLU A 77 0.15 12.91 13.37
N ILE A 78 -0.60 13.08 12.29
CA ILE A 78 -1.44 14.27 12.04
C ILE A 78 -2.45 14.42 13.16
N GLY A 79 -3.20 13.36 13.48
CA GLY A 79 -4.20 13.38 14.57
C GLY A 79 -3.60 13.76 15.93
N SER A 80 -2.35 13.37 16.20
CA SER A 80 -1.65 13.74 17.43
C SER A 80 -1.22 15.22 17.49
N ARG A 81 -1.14 15.90 16.34
CA ARG A 81 -0.62 17.28 16.23
C ARG A 81 -1.68 18.33 15.90
N SER A 82 -2.80 17.97 15.26
CA SER A 82 -3.82 18.91 14.79
C SER A 82 -5.21 18.73 15.40
N SER A 83 -5.37 17.86 16.41
CA SER A 83 -6.69 17.45 16.96
C SER A 83 -7.67 16.85 15.93
N HIS A 84 -7.28 16.78 14.66
CA HIS A 84 -8.09 16.34 13.54
C HIS A 84 -7.31 15.29 12.74
N ALA A 85 -7.45 14.02 13.13
CA ALA A 85 -7.07 12.93 12.23
C ALA A 85 -7.88 13.05 10.93
N LEU A 86 -7.29 12.68 9.80
CA LEU A 86 -8.02 12.64 8.54
C LEU A 86 -9.11 11.57 8.62
N CYS A 87 -10.29 11.96 8.15
CA CYS A 87 -11.50 11.16 8.26
C CYS A 87 -11.47 9.93 7.35
N PRO A 88 -12.25 8.88 7.65
CA PRO A 88 -12.32 7.66 6.83
C PRO A 88 -12.60 7.90 5.33
N PRO A 89 -13.48 8.85 4.91
CA PRO A 89 -13.68 9.16 3.49
C PRO A 89 -12.41 9.64 2.79
N PHE A 90 -11.54 10.37 3.48
CA PHE A 90 -10.25 10.79 2.92
C PHE A 90 -9.34 9.58 2.67
N MET A 91 -9.31 8.60 3.58
CA MET A 91 -8.49 7.39 3.44
C MET A 91 -8.92 6.53 2.24
N VAL A 92 -10.20 6.55 1.88
CA VAL A 92 -10.72 5.93 0.64
C VAL A 92 -10.33 6.76 -0.57
N LYS A 93 -10.49 8.09 -0.51
CA LYS A 93 -10.09 9.01 -1.59
C LYS A 93 -8.61 8.89 -1.91
N LEU A 94 -7.75 8.74 -0.91
CA LEU A 94 -6.32 8.50 -1.07
C LEU A 94 -6.07 7.21 -1.89
N ALA A 95 -6.73 6.11 -1.54
CA ALA A 95 -6.59 4.85 -2.27
C ALA A 95 -7.01 5.01 -3.75
N MET A 96 -8.11 5.74 -4.00
CA MET A 96 -8.58 6.04 -5.36
C MET A 96 -7.61 6.94 -6.13
N GLN A 97 -7.03 7.95 -5.49
CA GLN A 97 -6.04 8.85 -6.10
C GLN A 97 -4.72 8.16 -6.43
N MET A 98 -4.39 7.06 -5.75
CA MET A 98 -3.21 6.24 -6.07
C MET A 98 -3.41 5.38 -7.31
N VAL A 99 -4.64 5.05 -7.70
CA VAL A 99 -4.93 4.15 -8.83
C VAL A 99 -4.31 4.62 -10.15
N PRO A 100 -4.47 5.89 -10.61
CA PRO A 100 -3.84 6.36 -11.83
C PRO A 100 -2.31 6.25 -11.81
N CYS A 101 -1.70 6.52 -10.66
CA CYS A 101 -0.25 6.46 -10.50
C CYS A 101 0.28 5.02 -10.55
N VAL A 102 -0.44 4.08 -9.93
CA VAL A 102 -0.10 2.66 -9.97
C VAL A 102 -0.28 2.12 -11.39
N LEU A 103 -1.39 2.47 -12.06
CA LEU A 103 -1.64 2.10 -13.46
C LEU A 103 -0.53 2.60 -14.40
N HIS A 104 -0.13 3.86 -14.26
CA HIS A 104 0.91 4.45 -15.11
C HIS A 104 2.29 3.80 -14.89
N SER A 105 2.55 3.32 -13.67
CA SER A 105 3.84 2.71 -13.33
C SER A 105 3.88 1.19 -13.51
N SER A 106 2.74 0.58 -13.85
CA SER A 106 2.63 -0.86 -14.09
C SER A 106 2.96 -1.17 -15.55
N PRO A 107 3.52 -2.36 -15.86
CA PRO A 107 3.79 -2.73 -17.24
C PRO A 107 2.48 -2.87 -18.03
N SER A 108 2.54 -2.57 -19.33
CA SER A 108 1.38 -2.63 -20.23
C SER A 108 0.78 -4.04 -20.37
N THR A 109 1.56 -5.07 -20.05
CA THR A 109 1.13 -6.47 -20.02
C THR A 109 0.23 -6.80 -18.83
N ALA A 110 0.25 -5.99 -17.77
CA ALA A 110 -0.58 -6.22 -16.59
C ALA A 110 -2.02 -5.73 -16.81
N PRO A 111 -3.04 -6.57 -16.55
CA PRO A 111 -4.43 -6.17 -16.75
C PRO A 111 -4.82 -4.99 -15.85
N LYS A 112 -5.27 -3.88 -16.45
CA LYS A 112 -5.63 -2.64 -15.72
C LYS A 112 -6.61 -2.88 -14.57
N HIS A 113 -7.62 -3.71 -14.80
CA HIS A 113 -8.63 -4.03 -13.79
C HIS A 113 -8.04 -4.76 -12.58
N GLN A 114 -7.02 -5.61 -12.77
CA GLN A 114 -6.30 -6.26 -11.68
C GLN A 114 -5.46 -5.26 -10.91
N ILE A 115 -4.79 -4.32 -11.59
CA ILE A 115 -4.01 -3.26 -10.94
C ILE A 115 -4.92 -2.38 -10.05
N VAL A 116 -6.10 -1.98 -10.56
CA VAL A 116 -7.09 -1.23 -9.77
C VAL A 116 -7.52 -2.05 -8.56
N TRP A 117 -7.86 -3.33 -8.76
CA TRP A 117 -8.28 -4.21 -7.67
C TRP A 117 -7.18 -4.37 -6.61
N LEU A 118 -5.94 -4.65 -7.01
CA LEU A 118 -4.79 -4.80 -6.12
C LEU A 118 -4.48 -3.51 -5.35
N THR A 119 -4.68 -2.36 -5.99
CA THR A 119 -4.49 -1.06 -5.34
C THR A 119 -5.47 -0.90 -4.19
N LEU A 120 -6.78 -1.05 -4.47
CA LEU A 120 -7.82 -0.89 -3.45
C LEU A 120 -7.73 -1.99 -2.38
N TYR A 121 -7.43 -3.22 -2.79
CA TYR A 121 -7.26 -4.35 -1.88
C TYR A 121 -6.05 -4.16 -0.96
N GLY A 122 -4.91 -3.68 -1.48
CA GLY A 122 -3.71 -3.39 -0.68
C GLY A 122 -3.97 -2.35 0.40
N PHE A 123 -4.66 -1.25 0.07
CA PHE A 123 -5.07 -0.24 1.06
C PHE A 123 -6.04 -0.81 2.09
N LYS A 124 -7.05 -1.57 1.66
CA LYS A 124 -7.97 -2.24 2.58
C LYS A 124 -7.21 -3.15 3.56
N MET A 125 -6.30 -3.98 3.05
CA MET A 125 -5.51 -4.90 3.89
C MET A 125 -4.60 -4.15 4.86
N ALA A 126 -4.00 -3.03 4.47
CA ALA A 126 -3.28 -2.18 5.43
C ALA A 126 -4.20 -1.74 6.58
N TYR A 127 -5.38 -1.22 6.25
CA TYR A 127 -6.33 -0.68 7.24
C TYR A 127 -6.87 -1.73 8.22
N THR A 128 -6.96 -3.01 7.80
CA THR A 128 -7.42 -4.10 8.69
C THR A 128 -6.57 -4.26 9.95
N LYS A 129 -5.31 -3.83 9.95
CA LYS A 129 -4.42 -3.88 11.12
C LYS A 129 -4.91 -3.00 12.28
N GLN A 130 -5.69 -1.95 11.98
CA GLN A 130 -6.33 -1.09 12.97
C GLN A 130 -7.83 -0.98 12.67
N LYS A 131 -8.48 -2.15 12.56
CA LYS A 131 -9.88 -2.29 12.12
C LYS A 131 -10.85 -1.34 12.84
N ALA A 132 -10.67 -1.12 14.15
CA ALA A 132 -11.53 -0.22 14.92
C ALA A 132 -11.49 1.23 14.40
N GLN A 133 -10.30 1.75 14.09
CA GLN A 133 -10.11 3.12 13.63
C GLN A 133 -10.54 3.32 12.16
N TYR A 134 -10.33 2.30 11.32
CA TYR A 134 -10.55 2.41 9.87
C TYR A 134 -11.79 1.65 9.38
N HIS A 135 -12.72 1.28 10.26
CA HIS A 135 -13.86 0.43 9.93
C HIS A 135 -14.67 0.94 8.73
N ALA A 136 -15.05 2.23 8.74
CA ALA A 136 -15.81 2.84 7.65
C ALA A 136 -15.04 2.83 6.32
N ALA A 137 -13.75 3.18 6.33
CA ALA A 137 -12.91 3.13 5.13
C ALA A 137 -12.76 1.70 4.58
N ILE A 138 -12.68 0.69 5.45
CA ILE A 138 -12.63 -0.73 5.05
C ILE A 138 -13.94 -1.14 4.37
N GLN A 139 -15.10 -0.72 4.91
CA GLN A 139 -16.40 -1.02 4.31
C GLN A 139 -16.56 -0.36 2.94
N ASP A 140 -16.19 0.92 2.81
CA ASP A 140 -16.26 1.64 1.55
C ASP A 140 -15.35 1.00 0.49
N LEU A 141 -14.10 0.69 0.84
CA LEU A 141 -13.19 -0.04 -0.04
C LEU A 141 -13.73 -1.43 -0.42
N GLN A 142 -14.39 -2.12 0.50
CA GLN A 142 -15.03 -3.41 0.21
C GLN A 142 -16.17 -3.25 -0.80
N THR A 143 -16.99 -2.19 -0.69
CA THR A 143 -18.05 -1.88 -1.64
C THR A 143 -17.48 -1.60 -3.03
N HIS A 144 -16.40 -0.80 -3.12
CA HIS A 144 -15.69 -0.56 -4.37
C HIS A 144 -15.07 -1.82 -4.96
N LEU A 145 -14.49 -2.71 -4.13
CA LEU A 145 -13.96 -3.99 -4.58
C LEU A 145 -15.05 -4.92 -5.11
N GLY A 146 -16.24 -4.90 -4.51
CA GLY A 146 -17.39 -5.71 -4.94
C GLY A 146 -17.99 -5.26 -6.27
N SER A 147 -17.89 -3.98 -6.63
CA SER A 147 -18.36 -3.48 -7.93
C SER A 147 -17.38 -3.78 -9.08
N LEU A 148 -16.10 -4.01 -8.77
CA LEU A 148 -15.13 -4.49 -9.74
C LEU A 148 -15.43 -5.95 -10.07
N LYS A 149 -15.96 -6.22 -11.28
CA LYS A 149 -16.11 -7.58 -11.85
C LYS A 149 -14.74 -8.20 -12.19
N CYS A 150 -13.82 -8.23 -11.24
CA CYS A 150 -12.51 -8.84 -11.41
C CYS A 150 -12.66 -10.35 -11.18
N ARG A 151 -12.42 -11.18 -12.20
CA ARG A 151 -12.19 -12.61 -11.99
C ARG A 151 -10.95 -12.73 -11.11
N GLN A 152 -11.16 -13.11 -9.85
CA GLN A 152 -10.08 -13.37 -8.92
C GLN A 152 -9.25 -14.54 -9.46
N GLN A 153 -7.99 -14.29 -9.81
CA GLN A 153 -7.06 -15.37 -10.14
C GLN A 153 -6.67 -16.07 -8.85
N THR A 154 -7.06 -17.34 -8.72
CA THR A 154 -6.81 -18.14 -7.51
C THR A 154 -5.31 -18.21 -7.18
N SER A 155 -4.44 -18.30 -8.19
CA SER A 155 -2.98 -18.33 -8.01
C SER A 155 -2.42 -17.06 -7.36
N LEU A 156 -2.84 -15.88 -7.84
CA LEU A 156 -2.39 -14.60 -7.30
C LEU A 156 -2.90 -14.39 -5.86
N LEU A 157 -4.14 -14.76 -5.56
CA LEU A 157 -4.66 -14.68 -4.20
C LEU A 157 -3.95 -15.64 -3.25
N GLN A 158 -3.58 -16.83 -3.71
CA GLN A 158 -2.77 -17.78 -2.93
C GLN A 158 -1.36 -17.23 -2.70
N ALA A 159 -0.73 -16.60 -3.70
CA ALA A 159 0.57 -15.96 -3.54
C ALA A 159 0.53 -14.82 -2.52
N ILE A 160 -0.50 -13.96 -2.56
CA ILE A 160 -0.72 -12.91 -1.56
C ILE A 160 -0.93 -13.53 -0.17
N ALA A 161 -1.77 -14.57 -0.06
CA ALA A 161 -2.03 -15.22 1.22
C ALA A 161 -0.78 -15.90 1.81
N SER A 162 0.05 -16.53 0.97
CA SER A 162 1.33 -17.12 1.37
C SER A 162 2.30 -16.04 1.84
N TRP A 163 2.46 -14.98 1.06
CA TRP A 163 3.33 -13.85 1.40
C TRP A 163 2.90 -13.21 2.73
N GLU A 164 1.59 -13.00 2.93
CA GLU A 164 1.07 -12.51 4.20
C GLU A 164 1.35 -13.46 5.37
N LYS A 165 1.22 -14.79 5.17
CA LYS A 165 1.50 -15.78 6.21
C LYS A 165 2.98 -15.77 6.61
N GLU A 166 3.88 -15.72 5.63
CA GLU A 166 5.33 -15.66 5.83
C GLU A 166 5.75 -14.38 6.58
N HIS A 167 5.17 -13.23 6.22
CA HIS A 167 5.53 -11.93 6.80
C HIS A 167 4.70 -11.52 8.02
N ARG A 168 3.66 -12.28 8.40
CA ARG A 168 2.94 -12.13 9.68
C ARG A 168 3.84 -12.45 10.88
N LEU A 169 4.91 -13.22 10.70
CA LEU A 169 5.86 -13.59 11.76
C LEU A 169 6.84 -12.45 12.13
N ILE A 170 6.90 -11.35 11.37
CA ILE A 170 7.87 -10.26 11.55
C ILE A 170 7.23 -9.00 12.19
N ALA A 171 5.92 -9.01 12.46
CA ALA A 171 5.16 -7.84 12.92
C ALA A 171 4.36 -8.09 14.22
N CYS A 172 5.00 -8.69 15.23
CA CYS A 172 4.59 -8.53 16.63
C CYS A 172 5.40 -7.39 17.25
#